data_AF-A0A373BRK6-F1
#
_entry.id   AF-A0A373BRK6-F1
#
_cell.length_a   1.000
_cell.length_b   1.000
_cell.length_c   1.000
_cell.angle_alpha   90.00
_cell.angle_beta   90.00
_cell.angle_gamma   90.00
#
_symmetry.space_group_name_H-M   'P 1'
#
loop_
_entity.id
_entity.type
_entity.pdbx_description
1 polymer ?
#
loop_
_entity_poly.entity_id
_entity_poly.type
_entity_poly.pdbx_seq_one_letter_code
_entity_poly.pdbx_strand_id
1 'polypeptide(L)'
;MESMRDINRIMEREIAKGSCPLKLEHIEFGDYSYQEIASSDKMNEVLSYLLRIGAFSQYAGKTIINNVYMDMKGKKLVFKRTKSAIERNNIFNSIKRYTRKLKPEYNGDVYLETVRCYFSIPQENLEKCRYTYQGAETYAFLMSDKYILALFTHCLVARKEDACKYFYIEGFTEKEYGMVTMENVKNVLFQVLLFDNIDRVNEKLEVNLISIFLLK
;
A
#
# COMPACT_ATOMS: atom_id res chain seq x y z
N MET A 1 -6.65 4.55 15.76
CA MET A 1 -7.14 4.43 14.38
C MET A 1 -8.57 4.94 14.37
N GLU A 2 -8.98 5.76 13.41
CA GLU A 2 -10.39 6.18 13.31
C GLU A 2 -11.28 4.94 13.17
N SER A 3 -12.51 4.99 13.67
CA SER A 3 -13.43 3.84 13.56
C SER A 3 -13.74 3.57 12.08
N MET A 4 -13.95 2.31 11.69
CA MET A 4 -14.35 2.01 10.30
C MET A 4 -15.65 2.71 9.90
N ARG A 5 -16.54 2.96 10.88
CA ARG A 5 -17.75 3.76 10.66
C ARG A 5 -17.44 5.20 10.28
N ASP A 6 -16.46 5.84 10.94
CA ASP A 6 -16.04 7.20 10.60
C ASP A 6 -15.33 7.26 9.25
N ILE A 7 -14.49 6.26 8.95
CA ILE A 7 -13.79 6.14 7.67
C ILE A 7 -14.80 6.01 6.52
N ASN A 8 -15.79 5.12 6.65
CA ASN A 8 -16.86 4.96 5.66
C ASN A 8 -17.62 6.27 5.43
N ARG A 9 -17.97 6.98 6.52
CA ARG A 9 -18.63 8.29 6.42
C ARG A 9 -17.77 9.35 5.74
N ILE A 10 -16.46 9.33 5.94
CA ILE A 10 -15.53 10.20 5.20
C ILE A 10 -15.56 9.84 3.72
N MET A 11 -15.50 8.55 3.38
CA MET A 11 -15.55 8.10 1.99
C MET A 11 -16.82 8.53 1.28
N GLU A 12 -18.00 8.31 1.88
CA GLU A 12 -19.30 8.76 1.32
C GLU A 12 -19.31 10.27 1.04
N ARG A 13 -18.81 11.07 1.99
CA ARG A 13 -18.73 12.54 1.82
C ARG A 13 -17.77 12.96 0.72
N GLU A 14 -16.64 12.27 0.58
CA GLU A 14 -15.67 12.60 -0.47
C GLU A 14 -16.16 12.13 -1.85
N ILE A 15 -16.91 11.04 -1.94
CA ILE A 15 -17.64 10.63 -3.16
C ILE A 15 -18.67 11.69 -3.54
N ALA A 16 -19.45 12.19 -2.57
CA ALA A 16 -20.41 13.27 -2.82
C ALA A 16 -19.75 14.58 -3.32
N LYS A 17 -18.46 14.79 -3.02
CA LYS A 17 -17.65 15.91 -3.54
C LYS A 17 -16.98 15.63 -4.88
N GLY A 18 -17.23 14.47 -5.49
CA GLY A 18 -16.67 14.08 -6.79
C GLY A 18 -15.40 13.24 -6.72
N SER A 19 -15.05 12.65 -5.57
CA SER A 19 -14.03 11.59 -5.55
C SER A 19 -14.56 10.32 -6.22
N CYS A 20 -13.68 9.63 -6.94
CA CYS A 20 -13.96 8.35 -7.56
C CYS A 20 -14.42 7.33 -6.52
N PRO A 21 -15.52 6.60 -6.76
CA PRO A 21 -16.16 5.68 -5.82
C PRO A 21 -15.43 4.32 -5.69
N LEU A 22 -14.09 4.27 -5.72
CA LEU A 22 -13.39 2.98 -5.62
C LEU A 22 -13.77 2.25 -4.34
N LYS A 23 -14.12 0.98 -4.46
CA LYS A 23 -14.49 0.14 -3.32
C LYS A 23 -13.57 -1.07 -3.29
N LEU A 24 -12.92 -1.31 -2.15
CA LEU A 24 -12.18 -2.55 -1.93
C LEU A 24 -13.19 -3.70 -1.88
N GLU A 25 -13.01 -4.70 -2.75
CA GLU A 25 -13.84 -5.91 -2.74
C GLU A 25 -13.20 -7.01 -1.91
N HIS A 26 -11.95 -7.32 -2.22
CA HIS A 26 -11.21 -8.38 -1.57
C HIS A 26 -9.70 -8.14 -1.69
N ILE A 27 -8.94 -8.93 -0.95
CA ILE A 27 -7.49 -8.98 -1.05
C ILE A 27 -7.05 -10.41 -1.34
N GLU A 28 -5.85 -10.57 -1.88
CA GLU A 28 -5.22 -11.87 -2.09
C GLU A 28 -3.75 -11.82 -1.69
N PHE A 29 -3.31 -12.89 -1.03
CA PHE A 29 -1.91 -13.26 -0.91
C PHE A 29 -1.58 -14.12 -2.15
N GLY A 30 -0.56 -13.75 -2.93
CA GLY A 30 -0.11 -14.53 -4.09
C GLY A 30 0.98 -15.52 -3.76
N ASP A 31 1.34 -16.36 -4.74
CA ASP A 31 2.30 -17.47 -4.59
C ASP A 31 3.74 -17.04 -4.24
N TYR A 32 4.01 -15.74 -4.16
CA TYR A 32 5.28 -15.14 -3.74
C TYR A 32 5.07 -13.89 -2.89
N SER A 33 4.00 -13.88 -2.07
CA SER A 33 3.68 -12.74 -1.21
C SER A 33 4.83 -12.37 -0.28
N TYR A 34 5.71 -13.30 0.10
CA TYR A 34 6.78 -13.05 1.06
C TYR A 34 8.17 -13.21 0.43
N GLN A 35 9.02 -12.22 0.64
CA GLN A 35 10.40 -12.21 0.14
C GLN A 35 11.35 -11.74 1.22
N GLU A 36 12.40 -12.51 1.49
CA GLU A 36 13.44 -12.11 2.43
C GLU A 36 14.26 -10.94 1.88
N ILE A 37 14.55 -9.97 2.74
CA ILE A 37 15.52 -8.91 2.46
C ILE A 37 16.83 -9.30 3.14
N ALA A 38 17.75 -9.86 2.38
CA ALA A 38 18.99 -10.46 2.90
C ALA A 38 20.09 -9.48 3.34
N SER A 39 19.90 -8.16 3.16
CA SER A 39 20.90 -7.17 3.58
C SER A 39 20.36 -5.75 3.71
N SER A 40 21.11 -4.91 4.43
CA SER A 40 20.89 -3.46 4.48
C SER A 40 20.94 -2.79 3.10
N ASP A 41 21.80 -3.26 2.20
CA ASP A 41 21.89 -2.72 0.85
C ASP A 41 20.69 -3.13 0.01
N LYS A 42 20.23 -4.38 0.14
CA LYS A 42 19.00 -4.82 -0.51
C LYS A 42 17.78 -4.06 0.01
N MET A 43 17.72 -3.77 1.31
CA MET A 43 16.69 -2.92 1.90
C MET A 43 16.69 -1.51 1.28
N ASN A 44 17.87 -0.90 1.10
CA ASN A 44 17.99 0.40 0.45
C ASN A 44 17.53 0.36 -1.02
N GLU A 45 17.88 -0.70 -1.74
CA GLU A 45 17.44 -0.91 -3.13
C GLU A 45 15.91 -1.04 -3.21
N VAL A 46 15.32 -1.90 -2.38
CA VAL A 46 13.86 -2.11 -2.29
C VAL A 46 13.14 -0.80 -1.95
N LEU A 47 13.58 -0.07 -0.92
CA LEU A 47 12.99 1.23 -0.59
C LEU A 47 13.12 2.24 -1.75
N SER A 48 14.26 2.24 -2.44
CA SER A 48 14.48 3.13 -3.59
C SER A 48 13.55 2.80 -4.75
N TYR A 49 13.31 1.52 -5.00
CA TYR A 49 12.32 1.05 -5.97
C TYR A 49 10.91 1.47 -5.55
N LEU A 50 10.46 1.16 -4.33
CA LEU A 50 9.11 1.47 -3.86
C LEU A 50 8.81 2.98 -3.86
N LEU A 51 9.82 3.82 -3.60
CA LEU A 51 9.71 5.27 -3.62
C LEU A 51 9.98 5.89 -5.02
N ARG A 52 10.36 5.08 -6.01
CA ARG A 52 10.79 5.52 -7.35
C ARG A 52 11.79 6.69 -7.29
N ILE A 53 12.91 6.45 -6.60
CA ILE A 53 14.00 7.42 -6.43
C ILE A 53 15.33 6.86 -6.93
N GLY A 54 16.33 7.74 -7.09
CA GLY A 54 17.67 7.35 -7.54
C GLY A 54 17.62 6.65 -8.90
N ALA A 55 18.22 5.46 -8.99
CA ALA A 55 18.21 4.62 -10.19
C ALA A 55 16.80 4.20 -10.66
N PHE A 56 15.80 4.25 -9.77
CA PHE A 56 14.42 3.89 -10.08
C PHE A 56 13.53 5.11 -10.40
N SER A 57 14.11 6.30 -10.50
CA SER A 57 13.36 7.55 -10.75
C SER A 57 12.61 7.55 -12.09
N GLN A 58 13.10 6.82 -13.10
CA GLN A 58 12.45 6.63 -14.39
C GLN A 58 11.05 6.01 -14.31
N TYR A 59 10.76 5.27 -13.24
CA TYR A 59 9.45 4.66 -13.00
C TYR A 59 8.46 5.63 -12.31
N ALA A 60 8.90 6.84 -11.95
CA ALA A 60 8.04 7.86 -11.34
C ALA A 60 7.20 8.60 -12.40
N GLY A 61 6.14 7.95 -12.88
CA GLY A 61 5.15 8.54 -13.78
C GLY A 61 4.24 9.58 -13.10
N LYS A 62 3.28 10.15 -13.84
CA LYS A 62 2.32 11.13 -13.31
C LYS A 62 1.44 10.58 -12.18
N THR A 63 1.21 9.26 -12.16
CA THR A 63 0.37 8.55 -11.20
C THR A 63 1.06 8.30 -9.85
N ILE A 64 2.39 8.51 -9.74
CA ILE A 64 3.13 8.37 -8.47
C ILE A 64 2.53 9.18 -7.32
N ILE A 65 1.89 10.30 -7.65
CA ILE A 65 1.27 11.17 -6.66
C ILE A 65 0.15 10.48 -5.90
N ASN A 66 -0.40 9.39 -6.44
CA ASN A 66 -1.50 8.63 -5.82
C ASN A 66 -1.00 7.58 -4.82
N ASN A 67 0.30 7.26 -4.79
CA ASN A 67 0.82 6.31 -3.81
C ASN A 67 0.67 6.84 -2.38
N VAL A 68 0.30 5.95 -1.47
CA VAL A 68 0.22 6.25 -0.04
C VAL A 68 1.40 5.59 0.65
N TYR A 69 2.25 6.41 1.27
CA TYR A 69 3.48 5.96 1.91
C TYR A 69 3.40 6.11 3.42
N MET A 70 3.98 5.14 4.14
CA MET A 70 4.39 5.30 5.52
C MET A 70 5.55 6.30 5.61
N ASP A 71 5.49 7.20 6.59
CA ASP A 71 6.57 8.12 6.93
C ASP A 71 6.69 8.24 8.46
N MET A 72 7.89 8.62 8.91
CA MET A 72 8.20 8.84 10.31
C MET A 72 8.39 10.33 10.56
N LYS A 73 7.38 10.98 11.14
CA LYS A 73 7.48 12.35 11.65
C LYS A 73 7.91 12.32 13.11
N GLY A 74 9.23 12.38 13.33
CA GLY A 74 9.82 12.23 14.67
C GLY A 74 9.64 10.79 15.16
N LYS A 75 8.90 10.61 16.27
CA LYS A 75 8.51 9.28 16.78
C LYS A 75 7.12 8.84 16.29
N LYS A 76 6.39 9.69 15.58
CA LYS A 76 5.02 9.42 15.14
C LYS A 76 5.01 8.83 13.74
N LEU A 77 4.36 7.68 13.61
CA LEU A 77 4.03 7.07 12.33
C LEU A 77 2.87 7.84 11.68
N VAL A 78 3.04 8.19 10.41
CA VAL A 78 2.00 8.84 9.60
C VAL A 78 1.94 8.21 8.21
N PHE A 79 0.77 8.29 7.58
CA PHE A 79 0.58 7.89 6.18
C PHE A 79 0.23 9.12 5.35
N LYS A 80 0.82 9.25 4.17
CA LYS A 80 0.60 10.40 3.30
C LYS A 80 0.90 10.09 1.84
N ARG A 81 0.29 10.87 0.94
CA ARG A 81 0.76 11.01 -0.44
C ARG A 81 1.99 11.90 -0.50
N THR A 82 2.73 11.78 -1.60
CA THR A 82 3.83 12.69 -1.91
C THR A 82 3.61 13.31 -3.29
N LYS A 83 3.96 14.57 -3.46
CA LYS A 83 3.83 15.30 -4.73
C LYS A 83 5.17 15.49 -5.42
N SER A 84 6.29 15.24 -4.72
CA SER A 84 7.63 15.50 -5.24
C SER A 84 8.63 14.38 -4.94
N ALA A 85 9.67 14.30 -5.76
CA ALA A 85 10.81 13.41 -5.52
C ALA A 85 11.56 13.76 -4.22
N ILE A 86 11.59 15.04 -3.83
CA ILE A 86 12.22 15.51 -2.58
C ILE A 86 11.49 14.89 -1.38
N GLU A 87 10.16 14.92 -1.37
CA GLU A 87 9.38 14.31 -0.29
C GLU A 87 9.61 12.80 -0.20
N ARG A 88 9.70 12.10 -1.33
CA ARG A 88 10.01 10.66 -1.36
C ARG A 88 11.41 10.35 -0.84
N ASN A 89 12.41 11.15 -1.20
CA ASN A 89 13.76 11.05 -0.62
C ASN A 89 13.77 11.32 0.90
N ASN A 90 12.94 12.24 1.39
CA ASN A 90 12.81 12.46 2.83
C ASN A 90 12.20 11.25 3.55
N ILE A 91 11.20 10.60 2.96
CA ILE A 91 10.65 9.32 3.47
C ILE A 91 11.76 8.27 3.52
N PHE A 92 12.51 8.08 2.42
CA PHE A 92 13.64 7.14 2.37
C PHE A 92 14.60 7.36 3.55
N ASN A 93 15.05 8.59 3.77
CA ASN A 93 15.97 8.93 4.85
C ASN A 93 15.38 8.73 6.25
N SER A 94 14.08 9.01 6.42
CA SER A 94 13.38 8.79 7.69
C SER A 94 13.23 7.31 8.02
N ILE A 95 12.82 6.50 7.04
CA ILE A 95 12.67 5.05 7.19
C ILE A 95 14.04 4.38 7.39
N LYS A 96 15.05 4.74 6.59
CA LYS A 96 16.44 4.25 6.77
C LYS A 96 16.96 4.51 8.17
N ARG A 97 16.74 5.71 8.73
CA ARG A 97 17.11 6.04 10.11
C ARG A 97 16.31 5.25 11.14
N TYR A 98 15.02 5.00 10.90
CA TYR A 98 14.18 4.19 11.76
C TYR A 98 14.66 2.74 11.80
N THR A 99 14.84 2.10 10.64
CA THR A 99 15.33 0.72 10.52
C THR A 99 16.70 0.56 11.18
N ARG A 100 17.64 1.49 10.97
CA ARG A 100 18.97 1.43 11.60
C ARG A 100 18.93 1.41 13.14
N LYS A 101 17.94 2.06 13.76
CA LYS A 101 17.78 2.05 15.23
C LYS A 101 17.36 0.68 15.75
N LEU A 102 16.66 -0.10 14.94
CA LEU A 102 16.18 -1.44 15.29
C LEU A 102 17.26 -2.51 15.12
N LYS A 103 18.36 -2.19 14.41
CA LYS A 103 19.52 -3.07 14.18
C LYS A 103 19.11 -4.47 13.68
N PRO A 104 18.39 -4.58 12.55
CA PRO A 104 18.11 -5.87 11.93
C PRO A 104 19.42 -6.59 11.58
N GLU A 105 19.42 -7.91 11.72
CA GLU A 105 20.54 -8.78 11.38
C GLU A 105 20.57 -9.12 9.89
N TYR A 106 19.41 -9.04 9.21
CA TYR A 106 19.18 -9.41 7.81
C TYR A 106 19.49 -10.88 7.48
N ASN A 107 19.57 -11.74 8.49
CA ASN A 107 19.71 -13.20 8.37
C ASN A 107 18.35 -13.88 8.56
N GLY A 108 17.39 -13.53 7.70
CA GLY A 108 16.02 -14.03 7.83
C GLY A 108 15.18 -13.36 8.92
N ASP A 109 15.44 -12.10 9.27
CA ASP A 109 14.57 -11.31 10.17
C ASP A 109 13.81 -10.19 9.45
N VAL A 110 14.17 -9.84 8.20
CA VAL A 110 13.47 -8.79 7.43
C VAL A 110 12.79 -9.38 6.20
N TYR A 111 11.49 -9.13 6.07
CA TYR A 111 10.67 -9.63 4.96
C TYR A 111 9.82 -8.54 4.32
N LEU A 112 9.70 -8.60 3.01
CA LEU A 112 8.72 -7.87 2.24
C LEU A 112 7.48 -8.74 2.04
N GLU A 113 6.32 -8.19 2.32
CA GLU A 113 5.01 -8.75 2.03
C GLU A 113 4.36 -7.95 0.89
N THR A 114 3.81 -8.64 -0.11
CA THR A 114 2.94 -8.06 -1.14
C THR A 114 1.55 -8.66 -1.02
N VAL A 115 0.55 -7.81 -0.81
CA VAL A 115 -0.88 -8.15 -0.79
C VAL A 115 -1.54 -7.44 -1.97
N ARG A 116 -2.24 -8.20 -2.81
CA ARG A 116 -3.01 -7.65 -3.93
C ARG A 116 -4.35 -7.17 -3.42
N CYS A 117 -4.70 -5.93 -3.70
CA CYS A 117 -5.97 -5.32 -3.31
C CYS A 117 -6.80 -5.07 -4.57
N TYR A 118 -7.99 -5.66 -4.64
CA TYR A 118 -8.87 -5.55 -5.80
C TYR A 118 -9.99 -4.56 -5.53
N PHE A 119 -10.05 -3.53 -6.37
CA PHE A 119 -11.05 -2.48 -6.28
C PHE A 119 -12.03 -2.57 -7.44
N SER A 120 -13.32 -2.43 -7.12
CA SER A 120 -14.35 -2.20 -8.12
C SER A 120 -14.79 -0.75 -8.13
N ILE A 121 -15.43 -0.37 -9.24
CA ILE A 121 -16.08 0.92 -9.40
C ILE A 121 -17.58 0.64 -9.48
N PRO A 122 -18.38 1.06 -8.49
CA PRO A 122 -19.83 0.93 -8.52
C PRO A 122 -20.42 1.60 -9.77
N GLN A 123 -21.25 0.86 -10.53
CA GLN A 123 -21.83 1.35 -11.79
C GLN A 123 -22.64 2.64 -11.59
N GLU A 124 -23.38 2.75 -10.48
CA GLU A 124 -24.19 3.92 -10.11
C GLU A 124 -23.37 5.23 -10.00
N ASN A 125 -22.06 5.13 -9.82
CA ASN A 125 -21.17 6.28 -9.72
C ASN A 125 -20.25 6.43 -10.95
N LEU A 126 -20.21 5.43 -11.84
CA LEU A 126 -19.33 5.41 -13.01
C LEU A 126 -19.66 6.56 -13.98
N GLU A 127 -20.95 6.87 -14.17
CA GLU A 127 -21.40 8.01 -14.99
C GLU A 127 -20.86 9.35 -14.48
N LYS A 128 -20.75 9.52 -13.16
CA LYS A 128 -20.20 10.75 -12.54
C LYS A 128 -18.71 10.90 -12.78
N CYS A 129 -18.03 9.79 -13.09
CA CYS A 129 -16.62 9.79 -13.47
C CYS A 129 -16.42 9.93 -14.98
N ARG A 130 -17.47 9.99 -15.79
CA ARG A 130 -17.36 10.10 -17.25
C ARG A 130 -16.68 11.40 -17.64
N TYR A 131 -15.73 11.30 -18.56
CA TYR A 131 -14.91 12.40 -19.03
C TYR A 131 -14.67 12.26 -20.53
N THR A 132 -14.50 13.38 -21.24
CA THR A 132 -14.15 13.35 -22.66
C THR A 132 -12.69 13.77 -22.83
N TYR A 133 -11.85 12.84 -23.25
CA TYR A 133 -10.44 13.08 -23.53
C TYR A 133 -10.19 12.97 -25.03
N GLN A 134 -9.75 14.06 -25.65
CA GLN A 134 -9.46 14.14 -27.10
C GLN A 134 -10.64 13.67 -27.99
N GLY A 135 -11.87 13.97 -27.58
CA GLY A 135 -13.09 13.59 -28.33
C GLY A 135 -13.59 12.17 -28.08
N ALA A 136 -12.87 11.35 -27.29
CA ALA A 136 -13.33 10.03 -26.86
C ALA A 136 -13.89 10.08 -25.43
N GLU A 137 -15.02 9.41 -25.20
CA GLU A 137 -15.52 9.17 -23.86
C GLU A 137 -14.61 8.19 -23.11
N THR A 138 -14.28 8.56 -21.88
CA THR A 138 -13.44 7.81 -20.94
C THR A 138 -13.92 8.10 -19.51
N TYR A 139 -13.16 7.65 -18.51
CA TYR A 139 -13.43 7.94 -17.10
C TYR A 139 -12.23 8.61 -16.44
N ALA A 140 -12.49 9.64 -15.63
CA ALA A 140 -11.52 10.31 -14.81
C ALA A 140 -11.75 9.98 -13.34
N PHE A 141 -10.73 9.43 -12.68
CA PHE A 141 -10.81 9.00 -11.30
C PHE A 141 -10.06 9.98 -10.39
N LEU A 142 -10.76 11.03 -9.97
CA LEU A 142 -10.21 12.00 -9.02
C LEU A 142 -10.25 11.44 -7.60
N MET A 143 -9.15 11.53 -6.85
CA MET A 143 -9.10 11.05 -5.46
C MET A 143 -8.54 12.13 -4.54
N SER A 144 -9.29 12.49 -3.50
CA SER A 144 -8.80 13.37 -2.45
C SER A 144 -7.79 12.66 -1.54
N ASP A 145 -7.01 13.45 -0.77
CA ASP A 145 -6.09 12.89 0.24
C ASP A 145 -6.86 12.03 1.27
N LYS A 146 -8.05 12.48 1.66
CA LYS A 146 -8.87 11.76 2.64
C LYS A 146 -9.37 10.44 2.08
N TYR A 147 -9.83 10.44 0.84
CA TYR A 147 -10.39 9.26 0.21
C TYR A 147 -9.33 8.16 0.01
N ILE A 148 -8.15 8.52 -0.50
CA ILE A 148 -7.11 7.54 -0.78
C ILE A 148 -6.47 6.97 0.49
N LEU A 149 -6.38 7.78 1.57
CA LEU A 149 -5.99 7.29 2.89
C LEU A 149 -7.05 6.36 3.50
N ALA A 150 -8.33 6.60 3.22
CA ALA A 150 -9.41 5.70 3.61
C ALA A 150 -9.30 4.36 2.87
N LEU A 151 -9.09 4.36 1.54
CA LEU A 151 -8.85 3.14 0.75
C LEU A 151 -7.65 2.34 1.30
N PHE A 152 -6.56 3.03 1.62
CA PHE A 152 -5.42 2.41 2.27
C PHE A 152 -5.77 1.75 3.60
N THR A 153 -6.60 2.41 4.42
CA THR A 153 -7.04 1.85 5.69
C THR A 153 -7.94 0.63 5.50
N HIS A 154 -8.82 0.64 4.49
CA HIS A 154 -9.61 -0.54 4.11
C HIS A 154 -8.71 -1.73 3.76
N CYS A 155 -7.62 -1.51 3.03
CA CYS A 155 -6.68 -2.58 2.69
C CYS A 155 -5.99 -3.16 3.93
N LEU A 156 -5.55 -2.30 4.86
CA LEU A 156 -4.93 -2.73 6.11
C LEU A 156 -5.91 -3.52 7.00
N VAL A 157 -7.17 -3.08 7.07
CA VAL A 157 -8.20 -3.77 7.86
C VAL A 157 -8.56 -5.10 7.23
N ALA A 158 -8.78 -5.15 5.91
CA ALA A 158 -9.03 -6.40 5.20
C ALA A 158 -7.87 -7.39 5.38
N ARG A 159 -6.62 -6.92 5.25
CA ARG A 159 -5.42 -7.72 5.53
C ARG A 159 -5.43 -8.30 6.94
N LYS A 160 -5.79 -7.49 7.94
CA LYS A 160 -5.83 -7.94 9.33
C LYS A 160 -6.96 -8.95 9.56
N GLU A 161 -8.13 -8.74 8.98
CA GLU A 161 -9.28 -9.63 9.13
C GLU A 161 -9.05 -10.98 8.45
N ASP A 162 -8.47 -10.97 7.25
CA ASP A 162 -8.12 -12.21 6.54
C ASP A 162 -6.98 -12.95 7.24
N ALA A 163 -5.96 -12.23 7.74
CA ALA A 163 -4.91 -12.81 8.60
C ALA A 163 -5.47 -13.67 9.75
N CYS A 164 -6.60 -13.28 10.34
CA CYS A 164 -7.24 -14.03 11.43
C CYS A 164 -8.04 -15.25 10.98
N LYS A 165 -8.30 -15.42 9.67
CA LYS A 165 -9.04 -16.55 9.10
C LYS A 165 -8.12 -17.70 8.66
N TYR A 166 -6.84 -17.40 8.41
CA TYR A 166 -5.87 -18.39 7.96
C TYR A 166 -5.37 -19.21 9.14
N PHE A 167 -6.08 -20.30 9.48
CA PHE A 167 -5.58 -21.28 10.44
C PHE A 167 -4.67 -22.32 9.80
N TYR A 168 -4.77 -22.55 8.48
CA TYR A 168 -3.86 -23.37 7.67
C TYR A 168 -4.01 -22.95 6.19
N ILE A 169 -2.97 -22.36 5.60
CA ILE A 169 -2.87 -22.24 4.13
C ILE A 169 -1.93 -23.35 3.66
N GLU A 170 -2.43 -24.23 2.80
CA GLU A 170 -1.61 -25.26 2.18
C GLU A 170 -0.51 -24.60 1.33
N GLY A 171 0.75 -24.92 1.60
CA GLY A 171 1.92 -24.35 0.91
C GLY A 171 2.66 -23.23 1.66
N PHE A 172 2.12 -22.70 2.76
CA PHE A 172 2.84 -21.74 3.61
C PHE A 172 3.76 -22.45 4.62
N THR A 173 4.97 -21.92 4.79
CA THR A 173 5.87 -22.31 5.89
C THR A 173 5.36 -21.75 7.23
N GLU A 174 5.78 -22.35 8.36
CA GLU A 174 5.47 -21.84 9.71
C GLU A 174 5.86 -20.36 9.87
N LYS A 175 6.95 -19.96 9.21
CA LYS A 175 7.42 -18.58 9.20
C LYS A 175 6.46 -17.65 8.47
N GLU A 176 6.01 -18.03 7.28
CA GLU A 176 5.04 -17.25 6.51
C GLU A 176 3.70 -17.18 7.22
N TYR A 177 3.28 -18.27 7.88
CA TYR A 177 2.11 -18.27 8.75
C TYR A 177 2.22 -17.22 9.87
N GLY A 178 3.32 -17.22 10.62
CA GLY A 178 3.56 -16.24 11.68
C GLY A 178 3.66 -14.79 11.19
N MET A 179 3.98 -14.58 9.90
CA MET A 179 3.94 -13.26 9.26
C MET A 179 2.51 -12.86 8.87
N VAL A 180 1.74 -13.78 8.27
CA VAL A 180 0.32 -13.57 7.93
C VAL A 180 -0.44 -13.18 9.18
N THR A 181 -0.34 -13.97 10.26
CA THR A 181 -1.02 -13.76 11.55
C THR A 181 -0.44 -12.61 12.37
N MET A 182 0.68 -12.01 11.92
CA MET A 182 1.44 -10.97 12.62
C MET A 182 2.02 -11.40 13.98
N GLU A 183 1.98 -12.69 14.34
CA GLU A 183 2.48 -13.22 15.62
C GLU A 183 4.01 -13.09 15.74
N ASN A 184 4.72 -13.25 14.64
CA ASN A 184 6.18 -13.18 14.59
C ASN A 184 6.70 -11.80 14.18
N VAL A 185 5.83 -10.81 13.99
CA VAL A 185 6.23 -9.46 13.58
C VAL A 185 6.59 -8.63 14.81
N LYS A 186 7.86 -8.20 14.89
CA LYS A 186 8.38 -7.29 15.92
C LYS A 186 8.08 -5.83 15.57
N ASN A 187 8.33 -5.43 14.33
CA ASN A 187 8.07 -4.08 13.85
C ASN A 187 7.64 -4.07 12.38
N VAL A 188 6.80 -3.09 12.03
CA VAL A 188 6.54 -2.73 10.64
C VAL A 188 7.53 -1.63 10.25
N LEU A 189 8.47 -1.95 9.36
CA LEU A 189 9.54 -1.04 8.94
C LEU A 189 9.05 -0.02 7.92
N PHE A 190 8.20 -0.43 6.99
CA PHE A 190 7.67 0.41 5.92
C PHE A 190 6.35 -0.17 5.39
N GLN A 191 5.45 0.70 4.92
CA GLN A 191 4.26 0.28 4.18
C GLN A 191 3.97 1.26 3.05
N VAL A 192 3.47 0.75 1.94
CA VAL A 192 3.05 1.55 0.79
C VAL A 192 1.90 0.89 0.04
N LEU A 193 0.95 1.69 -0.45
CA LEU A 193 -0.04 1.25 -1.43
C LEU A 193 0.27 1.91 -2.78
N LEU A 194 0.56 1.09 -3.79
CA LEU A 194 1.12 1.50 -5.08
C LEU A 194 0.04 1.73 -6.15
N PHE A 195 -0.62 2.88 -6.10
CA PHE A 195 -1.54 3.35 -7.14
C PHE A 195 -0.85 3.85 -8.42
N ASP A 196 0.47 3.83 -8.49
CA ASP A 196 1.24 4.16 -9.68
C ASP A 196 1.42 2.99 -10.64
N ASN A 197 1.20 1.77 -10.15
CA ASN A 197 1.30 0.51 -10.89
C ASN A 197 0.00 -0.29 -10.69
N ILE A 198 -1.02 0.08 -11.46
CA ILE A 198 -2.37 -0.52 -11.39
C ILE A 198 -2.53 -1.46 -12.59
N ASP A 199 -2.97 -2.69 -12.31
CA ASP A 199 -3.37 -3.65 -13.33
C ASP A 199 -4.89 -3.78 -13.38
N ARG A 200 -5.43 -4.13 -14.56
CA ARG A 200 -6.87 -4.39 -14.72
C ARG A 200 -7.08 -5.90 -14.86
N VAL A 201 -7.75 -6.50 -13.88
CA VAL A 201 -8.02 -7.94 -13.82
C VAL A 201 -9.51 -8.17 -13.65
N ASN A 202 -10.15 -8.86 -14.60
CA ASN A 202 -11.60 -9.19 -14.55
C ASN A 202 -12.48 -7.98 -14.16
N GLU A 203 -12.27 -6.85 -14.84
CA GLU A 203 -12.96 -5.56 -14.61
C GLU A 203 -12.64 -4.84 -13.29
N LYS A 204 -11.77 -5.40 -12.44
CA LYS A 204 -11.29 -4.77 -11.20
C LYS A 204 -9.93 -4.11 -11.41
N LEU A 205 -9.63 -3.14 -10.57
CA LEU A 205 -8.30 -2.55 -10.46
C LEU A 205 -7.53 -3.29 -9.37
N GLU A 206 -6.42 -3.92 -9.75
CA GLU A 206 -5.48 -4.54 -8.82
C GLU A 206 -4.41 -3.51 -8.43
N VAL A 207 -4.21 -3.35 -7.12
CA VAL A 207 -3.23 -2.44 -6.54
C VAL A 207 -2.45 -3.17 -5.46
N ASN A 208 -1.14 -3.03 -5.46
CA ASN A 208 -0.29 -3.70 -4.48
C ASN A 208 -0.15 -2.90 -3.18
N LEU A 209 -0.57 -3.51 -2.08
CA LEU A 209 -0.20 -3.12 -0.72
C LEU A 209 1.09 -3.86 -0.37
N ILE A 210 2.17 -3.10 -0.13
CA ILE A 210 3.46 -3.65 0.24
C ILE A 210 3.77 -3.26 1.68
N SER A 211 4.19 -4.24 2.48
CA SER A 211 4.66 -4.04 3.84
C SER A 211 6.06 -4.63 4.00
N ILE A 212 6.93 -4.00 4.76
CA ILE A 212 8.23 -4.55 5.15
C ILE A 212 8.20 -4.78 6.66
N PHE A 213 8.42 -6.01 7.08
CA PHE A 213 8.42 -6.44 8.47
C PHE A 213 9.82 -6.73 8.96
N LEU A 214 10.04 -6.43 10.24
CA LEU A 214 11.10 -7.00 11.06
C LEU A 214 10.45 -8.04 11.96
N LEU A 215 10.94 -9.27 11.91
CA LEU A 215 10.45 -10.38 12.71
C LEU A 215 11.11 -10.39 14.11
N LYS A 216 10.55 -11.21 15.00
CA LYS A 216 11.04 -11.41 16.37
C LYS A 216 12.34 -12.19 16.42
#